data_AF-A0A960XKJ9-F1
#
_entry.id   AF-A0A960XKJ9-F1
#
_cell.length_a   1.000
_cell.length_b   1.000
_cell.length_c   1.000
_cell.angle_alpha   90.00
_cell.angle_beta   90.00
_cell.angle_gamma   90.00
#
_symmetry.space_group_name_H-M   'P 1'
#
loop_
_entity.id
_entity.type
_entity.pdbx_description
1 polymer ?
#
loop_
_entity_poly.entity_id
_entity_poly.type
_entity_poly.pdbx_seq_one_letter_code
_entity_poly.pdbx_strand_id
1 'polypeptide(L)'
;LAHFPPSWEKAGTHWGNTETLWPTEILEREDPRVAALSRHVREDFHGGFIEGTIQWHGHAPAIHPYMGAYTTMTDLVRGKDEAVVRDFYWYLLHSTAAHAFPEGIYPERREAWSDTIPHVTGACNYAIMLRHMLVHEEGGELHLLKAVPDWWLEEGREISLDRLPTHFGVMALRVRGRAQGVEVTLAKPTRQSPKRVVLHLPTSRRLLTPRNGIDVVTRAQQTQRWDFPTVVAIHEKSDPPPLWTEPDALSLTTHKPATCSSSLEAFPAGLANDGDAANADRYWATDVERMSDAKPWWQVDLEEATVVGRVVVVCYYGDNRSYGFTVETSLTGDDWDLVADRGENRAPSTKAGYTCRFGPRPVRYIRVTQTGNSANTGRHLVEVMAFAE
;
A
#
# COMPACT_ATOMS: atom_id res chain seq x y z
N LEU A 1 -22.95 -15.45 -11.74
CA LEU A 1 -21.52 -15.03 -11.68
C LEU A 1 -20.87 -15.78 -10.52
N ALA A 2 -19.59 -16.18 -10.64
CA ALA A 2 -18.89 -16.87 -9.55
C ALA A 2 -18.67 -15.97 -8.32
N HIS A 3 -18.43 -14.68 -8.57
CA HIS A 3 -18.42 -13.57 -7.60
C HIS A 3 -18.83 -12.27 -8.32
N PHE A 4 -18.95 -11.14 -7.64
CA PHE A 4 -19.28 -9.85 -8.26
C PHE A 4 -18.01 -9.21 -8.89
N PRO A 5 -17.95 -9.05 -10.23
CA PRO A 5 -16.77 -8.46 -10.87
C PRO A 5 -16.61 -6.98 -10.50
N PRO A 6 -15.41 -6.40 -10.66
CA PRO A 6 -15.17 -4.98 -10.40
C PRO A 6 -15.96 -4.05 -11.35
N SER A 7 -16.30 -4.54 -12.53
CA SER A 7 -17.04 -3.83 -13.58
C SER A 7 -17.83 -4.81 -14.45
N TRP A 8 -18.65 -4.30 -15.37
CA TRP A 8 -19.38 -5.14 -16.33
C TRP A 8 -18.43 -5.85 -17.32
N GLU A 9 -17.32 -5.19 -17.63
CA GLU A 9 -16.22 -5.65 -18.47
C GLU A 9 -15.35 -6.70 -17.77
N LYS A 10 -15.55 -6.93 -16.47
CA LYS A 10 -14.76 -7.83 -15.62
C LYS A 10 -13.29 -7.44 -15.51
N ALA A 11 -12.99 -6.15 -15.69
CA ALA A 11 -11.66 -5.57 -15.60
C ALA A 11 -11.64 -4.40 -14.61
N GLY A 12 -10.46 -4.08 -14.09
CA GLY A 12 -10.24 -2.99 -13.14
C GLY A 12 -10.09 -3.46 -11.68
N THR A 13 -10.19 -2.52 -10.75
CA THR A 13 -10.00 -2.75 -9.31
C THR A 13 -11.32 -2.94 -8.58
N HIS A 14 -11.32 -3.82 -7.57
CA HIS A 14 -12.49 -4.05 -6.72
C HIS A 14 -12.69 -2.86 -5.78
N TRP A 15 -13.81 -2.17 -5.92
CA TRP A 15 -14.18 -1.02 -5.09
C TRP A 15 -15.61 -1.17 -4.57
N GLY A 16 -16.57 -0.42 -5.13
CA GLY A 16 -17.96 -0.44 -4.69
C GLY A 16 -18.65 -1.81 -4.82
N ASN A 17 -18.13 -2.73 -5.65
CA ASN A 17 -18.65 -4.09 -5.75
C ASN A 17 -18.44 -4.93 -4.47
N THR A 18 -17.60 -4.49 -3.55
CA THR A 18 -17.39 -5.14 -2.24
C THR A 18 -18.40 -4.68 -1.17
N GLU A 19 -19.15 -3.61 -1.42
CA GLU A 19 -20.18 -3.04 -0.53
C GLU A 19 -21.50 -3.82 -0.58
N THR A 20 -21.42 -5.13 -0.35
CA THR A 20 -22.56 -6.06 -0.53
C THR A 20 -23.45 -6.17 0.71
N LEU A 21 -22.84 -6.17 1.90
CA LEU A 21 -23.51 -6.29 3.19
C LEU A 21 -23.39 -5.04 4.07
N TRP A 22 -22.52 -4.10 3.70
CA TRP A 22 -22.29 -2.87 4.43
C TRP A 22 -21.87 -1.75 3.45
N PRO A 23 -22.35 -0.50 3.61
CA PRO A 23 -23.15 0.03 4.73
C PRO A 23 -24.63 -0.33 4.69
N THR A 24 -25.11 -0.95 3.61
CA THR A 24 -26.48 -1.45 3.48
C THR A 24 -26.42 -2.90 2.99
N GLU A 25 -27.27 -3.75 3.56
CA GLU A 25 -27.43 -5.14 3.11
C GLU A 25 -28.20 -5.15 1.80
N ILE A 26 -27.46 -5.22 0.68
CA ILE A 26 -28.05 -5.34 -0.67
C ILE A 26 -28.38 -6.81 -0.98
N LEU A 27 -27.66 -7.73 -0.32
CA LEU A 27 -27.76 -9.16 -0.51
C LEU A 27 -27.92 -9.88 0.83
N GLU A 28 -28.42 -11.11 0.75
CA GLU A 28 -28.48 -11.99 1.91
C GLU A 28 -27.06 -12.33 2.41
N ARG A 29 -26.88 -12.35 3.73
CA ARG A 29 -25.60 -12.65 4.40
C ARG A 29 -24.94 -13.95 3.93
N GLU A 30 -25.75 -14.97 3.66
CA GLU A 30 -25.30 -16.30 3.23
C GLU A 30 -25.28 -16.46 1.70
N ASP A 31 -25.43 -15.37 0.94
CA ASP A 31 -25.31 -15.42 -0.52
C ASP A 31 -23.91 -15.93 -0.91
N PRO A 32 -23.82 -17.05 -1.66
CA PRO A 32 -22.53 -17.65 -1.99
C PRO A 32 -21.61 -16.72 -2.79
N ARG A 33 -22.17 -15.74 -3.53
CA ARG A 33 -21.41 -14.77 -4.31
C ARG A 33 -20.70 -13.75 -3.44
N VAL A 34 -21.28 -13.39 -2.28
CA VAL A 34 -20.63 -12.51 -1.30
C VAL A 34 -19.41 -13.22 -0.70
N ALA A 35 -19.59 -14.49 -0.31
CA ALA A 35 -18.50 -15.31 0.20
C ALA A 35 -17.39 -15.52 -0.83
N ALA A 36 -17.76 -15.75 -2.09
CA ALA A 36 -16.83 -15.90 -3.18
C ALA A 36 -16.09 -14.61 -3.50
N LEU A 37 -16.75 -13.45 -3.43
CA LEU A 37 -16.11 -12.15 -3.63
C LEU A 37 -15.08 -11.85 -2.55
N SER A 38 -15.45 -11.98 -1.27
CA SER A 38 -14.53 -11.74 -0.14
C SER A 38 -13.28 -12.63 -0.27
N ARG A 39 -13.46 -13.91 -0.63
CA ARG A 39 -12.35 -14.82 -0.90
C ARG A 39 -11.50 -14.37 -2.09
N HIS A 40 -12.14 -14.05 -3.21
CA HIS A 40 -11.46 -13.63 -4.43
C HIS A 40 -10.56 -12.42 -4.19
N VAL A 41 -11.06 -11.37 -3.52
CA VAL A 41 -10.23 -10.17 -3.26
C VAL A 41 -9.11 -10.44 -2.26
N ARG A 42 -9.32 -11.36 -1.30
CA ARG A 42 -8.37 -11.66 -0.24
C ARG A 42 -7.27 -12.64 -0.64
N GLU A 43 -7.55 -13.54 -1.56
CA GLU A 43 -6.67 -14.68 -1.88
C GLU A 43 -6.19 -14.65 -3.34
N ASP A 44 -7.02 -14.20 -4.29
CA ASP A 44 -6.75 -14.37 -5.71
C ASP A 44 -6.41 -13.06 -6.45
N PHE A 45 -7.13 -11.98 -6.15
CA PHE A 45 -7.00 -10.71 -6.86
C PHE A 45 -5.60 -10.13 -6.68
N HIS A 46 -4.78 -10.23 -7.73
CA HIS A 46 -3.36 -9.88 -7.73
C HIS A 46 -2.51 -10.57 -6.64
N GLY A 47 -2.91 -11.79 -6.22
CA GLY A 47 -2.25 -12.51 -5.14
C GLY A 47 -2.81 -12.20 -3.74
N GLY A 48 -3.93 -11.46 -3.68
CA GLY A 48 -4.72 -11.29 -2.46
C GLY A 48 -4.40 -10.04 -1.66
N PHE A 49 -4.82 -10.01 -0.40
CA PHE A 49 -4.54 -8.87 0.47
C PHE A 49 -3.06 -8.84 0.86
N ILE A 50 -2.48 -7.64 0.86
CA ILE A 50 -1.17 -7.36 1.43
C ILE A 50 -1.42 -6.62 2.73
N GLU A 51 -0.84 -7.08 3.84
CA GLU A 51 -0.91 -6.36 5.12
C GLU A 51 -2.37 -6.03 5.49
N GLY A 52 -3.25 -7.05 5.42
CA GLY A 52 -4.67 -6.90 5.74
C GLY A 52 -5.47 -5.94 4.84
N THR A 53 -4.88 -5.50 3.73
CA THR A 53 -5.41 -4.43 2.88
C THR A 53 -5.58 -4.89 1.43
N ILE A 54 -6.67 -4.45 0.79
CA ILE A 54 -6.94 -4.75 -0.62
C ILE A 54 -5.91 -4.07 -1.53
N GLN A 55 -5.53 -4.75 -2.61
CA GLN A 55 -4.66 -4.17 -3.63
C GLN A 55 -5.44 -3.25 -4.57
N TRP A 56 -4.76 -2.20 -5.04
CA TRP A 56 -5.19 -1.31 -6.11
C TRP A 56 -4.30 -1.51 -7.33
N HIS A 57 -4.93 -1.73 -8.48
CA HIS A 57 -4.23 -1.98 -9.75
C HIS A 57 -4.77 -1.05 -10.84
N GLY A 58 -4.58 0.26 -10.60
CA GLY A 58 -4.76 1.28 -11.63
C GLY A 58 -3.42 1.58 -12.31
N HIS A 59 -2.84 2.75 -12.02
CA HIS A 59 -1.58 3.20 -12.63
C HIS A 59 -0.34 2.51 -12.04
N ALA A 60 -0.23 2.43 -10.71
CA ALA A 60 0.94 1.87 -10.00
C ALA A 60 0.49 0.90 -8.88
N PRO A 61 1.08 -0.28 -8.70
CA PRO A 61 0.67 -1.21 -7.66
C PRO A 61 0.70 -0.59 -6.26
N ALA A 62 -0.44 -0.58 -5.57
CA ALA A 62 -0.58 -0.02 -4.23
C ALA A 62 -1.54 -0.88 -3.41
N ILE A 63 -1.56 -0.68 -2.10
CA ILE A 63 -2.64 -1.13 -1.21
C ILE A 63 -3.54 0.04 -0.85
N HIS A 64 -4.82 -0.24 -0.60
CA HIS A 64 -5.83 0.79 -0.42
C HIS A 64 -6.66 0.57 0.87
N PRO A 65 -6.21 1.10 2.03
CA PRO A 65 -6.80 0.79 3.35
C PRO A 65 -8.31 1.01 3.46
N TYR A 66 -8.81 2.17 3.04
CA TYR A 66 -10.25 2.44 3.19
C TYR A 66 -11.12 1.64 2.22
N MET A 67 -10.62 1.27 1.03
CA MET A 67 -11.32 0.35 0.13
C MET A 67 -11.39 -1.05 0.74
N GLY A 68 -10.32 -1.49 1.40
CA GLY A 68 -10.28 -2.75 2.13
C GLY A 68 -11.34 -2.84 3.23
N ALA A 69 -11.65 -1.70 3.87
CA ALA A 69 -12.60 -1.61 4.97
C ALA A 69 -13.99 -2.19 4.63
N TYR A 70 -14.48 -2.02 3.39
CA TYR A 70 -15.80 -2.55 2.98
C TYR A 70 -15.82 -4.08 2.94
N THR A 71 -14.72 -4.69 2.49
CA THR A 71 -14.53 -6.15 2.56
C THR A 71 -14.43 -6.62 4.01
N THR A 72 -13.68 -5.89 4.84
CA THR A 72 -13.57 -6.17 6.28
C THR A 72 -14.93 -6.07 6.99
N MET A 73 -15.76 -5.09 6.64
CA MET A 73 -17.11 -4.94 7.19
C MET A 73 -18.08 -6.04 6.72
N THR A 74 -17.95 -6.50 5.47
CA THR A 74 -18.66 -7.68 4.97
C THR A 74 -18.29 -8.92 5.79
N ASP A 75 -17.00 -9.09 6.09
CA ASP A 75 -16.50 -10.19 6.90
C ASP A 75 -16.94 -10.12 8.36
N LEU A 76 -17.08 -8.93 8.92
CA LEU A 76 -17.70 -8.72 10.23
C LEU A 76 -19.12 -9.27 10.25
N VAL A 77 -19.97 -8.89 9.28
CA VAL A 77 -21.36 -9.37 9.16
C VAL A 77 -21.38 -10.89 9.08
N ARG A 78 -20.46 -11.48 8.32
CA ARG A 78 -20.33 -12.93 8.12
C ARG A 78 -19.64 -13.69 9.25
N GLY A 79 -19.23 -13.01 10.32
CA GLY A 79 -18.65 -13.65 11.51
C GLY A 79 -17.19 -14.10 11.34
N LYS A 80 -16.41 -13.44 10.48
CA LYS A 80 -14.98 -13.67 10.30
C LYS A 80 -14.17 -12.77 11.24
N ASP A 81 -14.40 -12.91 12.54
CA ASP A 81 -13.92 -11.99 13.58
C ASP A 81 -12.40 -11.80 13.61
N GLU A 82 -11.62 -12.88 13.50
CA GLU A 82 -10.16 -12.77 13.55
C GLU A 82 -9.59 -12.01 12.34
N ALA A 83 -10.17 -12.23 11.15
CA ALA A 83 -9.79 -11.47 9.97
C ALA A 83 -10.07 -9.97 10.15
N VAL A 84 -11.22 -9.62 10.76
CA VAL A 84 -11.56 -8.22 11.06
C VAL A 84 -10.57 -7.60 12.04
N VAL A 85 -10.23 -8.30 13.11
CA VAL A 85 -9.29 -7.80 14.11
C VAL A 85 -7.88 -7.64 13.54
N ARG A 86 -7.43 -8.59 12.71
CA ARG A 86 -6.17 -8.48 11.97
C ARG A 86 -6.16 -7.23 11.08
N ASP A 87 -7.16 -7.08 10.22
CA ASP A 87 -7.24 -5.99 9.25
C ASP A 87 -7.36 -4.62 9.96
N PHE A 88 -8.05 -4.56 11.11
CA PHE A 88 -8.13 -3.36 11.96
C PHE A 88 -6.74 -2.87 12.39
N TYR A 89 -5.88 -3.76 12.87
CA TYR A 89 -4.53 -3.37 13.30
C TYR A 89 -3.60 -3.02 12.13
N TRP A 90 -3.72 -3.71 11.00
CA TRP A 90 -2.99 -3.33 9.79
C TRP A 90 -3.39 -1.95 9.28
N TYR A 91 -4.68 -1.64 9.28
CA TYR A 91 -5.14 -0.29 8.93
C TYR A 91 -4.53 0.76 9.86
N LEU A 92 -4.46 0.48 11.17
CA LEU A 92 -3.79 1.39 12.11
C LEU A 92 -2.28 1.55 11.81
N LEU A 93 -1.58 0.46 11.49
CA LEU A 93 -0.16 0.48 11.09
C LEU A 93 0.09 1.42 9.92
N HIS A 94 -0.83 1.41 8.96
CA HIS A 94 -0.79 2.22 7.76
C HIS A 94 -1.14 3.71 7.95
N SER A 95 -1.41 4.15 9.19
CA SER A 95 -1.50 5.57 9.51
C SER A 95 -0.09 6.20 9.62
N THR A 96 0.01 7.51 9.39
CA THR A 96 1.26 8.24 9.60
C THR A 96 1.61 8.34 11.09
N ALA A 97 2.82 8.79 11.41
CA ALA A 97 3.23 9.07 12.79
C ALA A 97 2.34 10.11 13.52
N ALA A 98 1.57 10.91 12.77
CA ALA A 98 0.57 11.83 13.31
C ALA A 98 -0.85 11.25 13.32
N HIS A 99 -1.00 9.95 13.07
CA HIS A 99 -2.28 9.24 12.91
C HIS A 99 -3.18 9.80 11.80
N ALA A 100 -2.57 10.32 10.73
CA ALA A 100 -3.29 10.65 9.51
C ALA A 100 -3.38 9.41 8.61
N PHE A 101 -4.51 9.20 7.95
CA PHE A 101 -4.71 8.05 7.07
C PHE A 101 -4.44 8.44 5.61
N PRO A 102 -3.63 7.68 4.88
CA PRO A 102 -3.49 7.84 3.44
C PRO A 102 -4.67 7.22 2.69
N GLU A 103 -4.84 7.63 1.45
CA GLU A 103 -5.79 6.98 0.55
C GLU A 103 -5.25 5.63 0.06
N GLY A 104 -4.05 5.62 -0.51
CA GLY A 104 -3.30 4.41 -0.88
C GLY A 104 -1.85 4.46 -0.40
N ILE A 105 -1.20 3.30 -0.40
CA ILE A 105 0.17 3.12 0.08
C ILE A 105 0.90 2.23 -0.92
N TYR A 106 2.13 2.57 -1.25
CA TYR A 106 3.04 1.70 -1.98
C TYR A 106 3.70 0.77 -0.96
N PRO A 107 3.26 -0.50 -0.79
CA PRO A 107 3.71 -1.35 0.31
C PRO A 107 5.21 -1.63 0.25
N GLU A 108 5.77 -1.66 -0.97
CA GLU A 108 7.20 -1.85 -1.22
C GLU A 108 8.05 -0.69 -0.71
N ARG A 109 7.58 0.54 -0.92
CA ARG A 109 8.25 1.78 -0.50
C ARG A 109 7.87 2.20 0.92
N ARG A 110 6.76 1.69 1.44
CA ARG A 110 6.10 2.12 2.68
C ARG A 110 5.78 3.61 2.68
N GLU A 111 5.45 4.13 1.50
CA GLU A 111 5.11 5.52 1.26
C GLU A 111 3.64 5.65 0.90
N ALA A 112 3.00 6.71 1.38
CA ALA A 112 1.66 7.04 0.95
C ALA A 112 1.64 7.52 -0.49
N TRP A 113 0.52 7.29 -1.17
CA TRP A 113 0.36 7.71 -2.55
C TRP A 113 0.03 9.23 -2.63
N SER A 114 0.81 9.99 -3.39
CA SER A 114 0.53 11.41 -3.66
C SER A 114 0.39 12.29 -2.39
N ASP A 115 -0.11 13.52 -2.54
CA ASP A 115 -0.31 14.52 -1.47
C ASP A 115 -1.70 14.39 -0.80
N THR A 116 -2.23 13.17 -0.72
CA THR A 116 -3.64 12.90 -0.33
C THR A 116 -3.85 12.72 1.18
N ILE A 117 -2.82 12.99 1.99
CA ILE A 117 -2.89 12.91 3.45
C ILE A 117 -3.20 14.30 4.04
N PRO A 118 -4.17 14.44 4.97
CA PRO A 118 -5.00 13.38 5.54
C PRO A 118 -6.22 13.03 4.66
N HIS A 119 -6.46 11.74 4.45
CA HIS A 119 -7.65 11.26 3.78
C HIS A 119 -8.81 11.04 4.79
N VAL A 120 -9.78 11.96 4.78
CA VAL A 120 -10.87 12.00 5.77
C VAL A 120 -11.73 10.73 5.74
N THR A 121 -12.06 10.19 4.57
CA THR A 121 -12.83 8.95 4.46
C THR A 121 -12.10 7.79 5.13
N GLY A 122 -10.77 7.76 5.06
CA GLY A 122 -9.97 6.72 5.70
C GLY A 122 -10.04 6.80 7.23
N ALA A 123 -9.91 8.01 7.77
CA ALA A 123 -10.07 8.25 9.21
C ALA A 123 -11.49 7.88 9.70
N CYS A 124 -12.53 8.24 8.94
CA CYS A 124 -13.90 7.90 9.26
C CYS A 124 -14.16 6.39 9.22
N ASN A 125 -13.69 5.69 8.18
CA ASN A 125 -13.86 4.24 8.05
C ASN A 125 -13.21 3.48 9.21
N TYR A 126 -12.02 3.89 9.64
CA TYR A 126 -11.37 3.28 10.80
C TYR A 126 -12.19 3.45 12.10
N ALA A 127 -12.70 4.66 12.37
CA ALA A 127 -13.54 4.93 13.54
C ALA A 127 -14.87 4.16 13.50
N ILE A 128 -15.49 4.09 12.31
CA ILE A 128 -16.73 3.34 12.07
C ILE A 128 -16.51 1.84 12.23
N MET A 129 -15.38 1.31 11.76
CA MET A 129 -15.02 -0.10 11.94
C MET A 129 -14.90 -0.46 13.41
N LEU A 130 -14.15 0.32 14.20
CA LEU A 130 -14.05 0.13 15.65
C LEU A 130 -15.44 0.12 16.31
N ARG A 131 -16.28 1.07 15.91
CA ARG A 131 -17.65 1.14 16.41
C ARG A 131 -18.40 -0.16 16.13
N HIS A 132 -18.37 -0.68 14.90
CA HIS A 132 -19.09 -1.89 14.53
C HIS A 132 -18.48 -3.18 15.09
N MET A 133 -17.16 -3.21 15.33
CA MET A 133 -16.51 -4.30 16.07
C MET A 133 -17.06 -4.40 17.50
N LEU A 134 -17.30 -3.26 18.15
CA LEU A 134 -17.81 -3.16 19.52
C LEU A 134 -19.33 -3.32 19.61
N VAL A 135 -20.09 -2.65 18.75
CA VAL A 135 -21.54 -2.64 18.71
C VAL A 135 -22.02 -2.54 17.26
N HIS A 136 -22.82 -3.48 16.80
CA HIS A 136 -23.34 -3.53 15.43
C HIS A 136 -24.84 -3.78 15.45
N GLU A 137 -25.64 -2.97 14.75
CA GLU A 137 -27.06 -3.23 14.54
C GLU A 137 -27.27 -3.91 13.20
N GLU A 138 -28.00 -5.03 13.23
CA GLU A 138 -28.32 -5.85 12.07
C GLU A 138 -29.85 -6.01 12.08
N GLY A 139 -30.54 -5.18 11.28
CA GLY A 139 -32.00 -5.06 11.30
C GLY A 139 -32.58 -4.77 12.68
N GLY A 140 -33.23 -5.76 13.30
CA GLY A 140 -33.82 -5.67 14.63
C GLY A 140 -32.93 -6.13 15.79
N GLU A 141 -31.70 -6.58 15.49
CA GLU A 141 -30.76 -7.14 16.46
C GLU A 141 -29.67 -6.15 16.86
N LEU A 142 -29.20 -6.25 18.11
CA LEU A 142 -28.08 -5.49 18.64
C LEU A 142 -26.95 -6.46 19.00
N HIS A 143 -25.88 -6.45 18.22
CA HIS A 143 -24.70 -7.29 18.41
C HIS A 143 -23.66 -6.53 19.22
N LEU A 144 -23.14 -7.16 20.27
CA LEU A 144 -22.10 -6.64 21.15
C LEU A 144 -20.83 -7.48 20.99
N LEU A 145 -19.69 -6.80 20.86
CA LEU A 145 -18.35 -7.37 20.76
C LEU A 145 -18.15 -8.32 19.57
N LYS A 146 -18.83 -8.04 18.45
CA LYS A 146 -18.90 -8.92 17.27
C LYS A 146 -17.51 -9.31 16.72
N ALA A 147 -16.52 -8.43 16.85
CA ALA A 147 -15.12 -8.76 16.54
C ALA A 147 -14.13 -7.92 17.38
N VAL A 148 -13.98 -8.24 18.67
CA VAL A 148 -12.95 -7.61 19.53
C VAL A 148 -11.71 -8.50 19.66
N PRO A 149 -10.50 -7.94 19.83
CA PRO A 149 -9.31 -8.71 20.18
C PRO A 149 -9.54 -9.51 21.46
N ASP A 150 -9.16 -10.80 21.48
CA ASP A 150 -9.41 -11.67 22.63
C ASP A 150 -8.73 -11.16 23.90
N TRP A 151 -7.57 -10.52 23.74
CA TRP A 151 -6.80 -9.96 24.84
C TRP A 151 -7.51 -8.79 25.53
N TRP A 152 -8.48 -8.12 24.88
CA TRP A 152 -9.31 -7.08 25.53
C TRP A 152 -10.24 -7.65 26.60
N LEU A 153 -10.48 -8.97 26.59
CA LEU A 153 -11.33 -9.70 27.52
C LEU A 153 -10.50 -10.42 28.61
N GLU A 154 -9.18 -10.23 28.63
CA GLU A 154 -8.29 -10.80 29.63
C GLU A 154 -8.54 -10.27 31.05
N GLU A 155 -8.11 -11.03 32.04
CA GLU A 155 -8.22 -10.63 33.44
C GLU A 155 -7.60 -9.24 33.68
N GLY A 156 -8.37 -8.36 34.33
CA GLY A 156 -7.95 -6.99 34.61
C GLY A 156 -8.13 -6.01 33.44
N ARG A 157 -8.57 -6.48 32.26
CA ARG A 157 -8.96 -5.61 31.13
C ARG A 157 -10.42 -5.21 31.23
N GLU A 158 -10.71 -4.05 30.66
CA GLU A 158 -12.05 -3.48 30.67
C GLU A 158 -12.38 -2.76 29.36
N ILE A 159 -13.58 -3.00 28.85
CA ILE A 159 -14.21 -2.20 27.79
C ILE A 159 -15.32 -1.40 28.45
N SER A 160 -15.31 -0.08 28.28
CA SER A 160 -16.38 0.83 28.74
C SER A 160 -16.86 1.68 27.57
N LEU A 161 -18.17 1.61 27.30
CA LEU A 161 -18.86 2.42 26.30
C LEU A 161 -19.91 3.25 27.02
N ASP A 162 -19.76 4.58 26.94
CA ASP A 162 -20.64 5.53 27.62
C ASP A 162 -21.43 6.35 26.60
N ARG A 163 -22.74 6.45 26.81
CA ARG A 163 -23.67 7.22 25.95
C ARG A 163 -23.54 6.88 24.45
N LEU A 164 -23.35 5.61 24.11
CA LEU A 164 -23.21 5.18 22.72
C LEU A 164 -24.58 5.25 22.01
N PRO A 165 -24.73 6.03 20.92
CA PRO A 165 -25.95 6.06 20.14
C PRO A 165 -26.12 4.78 19.30
N THR A 166 -27.35 4.29 19.24
CA THR A 166 -27.78 3.18 18.36
C THR A 166 -29.13 3.47 17.73
N HIS A 167 -29.52 2.66 16.74
CA HIS A 167 -30.88 2.65 16.17
C HIS A 167 -31.98 2.37 17.22
N PHE A 168 -31.60 1.82 18.37
CA PHE A 168 -32.49 1.48 19.48
C PHE A 168 -32.49 2.57 20.58
N GLY A 169 -31.65 3.60 20.47
CA GLY A 169 -31.47 4.65 21.46
C GLY A 169 -30.06 4.67 22.05
N VAL A 170 -29.84 5.53 23.04
CA VAL A 170 -28.54 5.64 23.70
C VAL A 170 -28.38 4.46 24.67
N MET A 171 -27.20 3.84 24.68
CA MET A 171 -26.87 2.73 25.58
C MET A 171 -25.52 2.94 26.28
N ALA A 172 -25.26 2.11 27.28
CA ALA A 172 -23.93 1.99 27.89
C ALA A 172 -23.59 0.52 28.12
N LEU A 173 -22.32 0.17 27.95
CA LEU A 173 -21.82 -1.20 28.10
C LEU A 173 -20.52 -1.16 28.90
N ARG A 174 -20.42 -2.05 29.88
CA ARG A 174 -19.17 -2.32 30.59
C ARG A 174 -18.89 -3.81 30.61
N VAL A 175 -17.70 -4.18 30.18
CA VAL A 175 -17.21 -5.57 30.11
C VAL A 175 -15.90 -5.63 30.88
N ARG A 176 -15.84 -6.46 31.91
CA ARG A 176 -14.63 -6.66 32.73
C ARG A 176 -14.14 -8.08 32.57
N GLY A 177 -12.89 -8.24 32.14
CA GLY A 177 -12.25 -9.54 32.11
C GLY A 177 -11.85 -10.00 33.51
N ARG A 178 -12.13 -11.27 33.80
CA ARG A 178 -11.84 -11.97 35.05
C ARG A 178 -11.09 -13.27 34.74
N ALA A 179 -10.52 -13.90 35.76
CA ALA A 179 -9.81 -15.18 35.63
C ALA A 179 -10.59 -16.25 34.86
N GLN A 180 -11.90 -16.37 35.10
CA GLN A 180 -12.75 -17.45 34.56
C GLN A 180 -13.67 -17.02 33.40
N GLY A 181 -13.60 -15.79 32.93
CA GLY A 181 -14.56 -15.26 31.94
C GLY A 181 -14.71 -13.74 32.00
N VAL A 182 -15.89 -13.24 31.63
CA VAL A 182 -16.22 -11.81 31.64
C VAL A 182 -17.45 -11.50 32.50
N GLU A 183 -17.42 -10.35 33.16
CA GLU A 183 -18.59 -9.70 33.74
C GLU A 183 -19.12 -8.64 32.77
N VAL A 184 -20.43 -8.64 32.53
CA VAL A 184 -21.06 -7.69 31.61
C VAL A 184 -22.20 -6.94 32.31
N THR A 185 -22.18 -5.62 32.15
CA THR A 185 -23.24 -4.69 32.53
C THR A 185 -23.68 -3.92 31.31
N LEU A 186 -24.98 -4.00 30.99
CA LEU A 186 -25.59 -3.34 29.84
C LEU A 186 -26.73 -2.45 30.33
N ALA A 187 -26.60 -1.14 30.12
CA ALA A 187 -27.75 -0.24 30.14
C ALA A 187 -28.41 -0.32 28.76
N LYS A 188 -29.60 -0.93 28.70
CA LYS A 188 -30.33 -1.16 27.45
C LYS A 188 -30.62 0.17 26.72
N PRO A 189 -30.74 0.15 25.38
CA PRO A 189 -31.07 1.33 24.60
C PRO A 189 -32.38 2.01 25.07
N THR A 190 -32.40 3.33 25.07
CA THR A 190 -33.48 4.13 25.72
C THR A 190 -34.70 4.44 24.85
N ARG A 191 -34.64 4.24 23.52
CA ARG A 191 -35.72 4.66 22.60
C ARG A 191 -36.69 3.52 22.28
N GLN A 192 -36.16 2.36 21.89
CA GLN A 192 -36.95 1.17 21.61
C GLN A 192 -36.11 -0.07 21.91
N SER A 193 -36.74 -1.16 22.33
CA SER A 193 -36.01 -2.40 22.59
C SER A 193 -35.63 -3.10 21.28
N PRO A 194 -34.38 -3.56 21.12
CA PRO A 194 -34.06 -4.48 20.03
C PRO A 194 -34.84 -5.78 20.19
N LYS A 195 -35.14 -6.45 19.07
CA LYS A 195 -35.78 -7.78 19.07
C LYS A 195 -34.89 -8.81 19.77
N ARG A 196 -33.57 -8.63 19.64
CA ARG A 196 -32.54 -9.52 20.19
C ARG A 196 -31.29 -8.74 20.54
N VAL A 197 -30.64 -9.11 21.65
CA VAL A 197 -29.30 -8.63 21.98
C VAL A 197 -28.37 -9.83 21.96
N VAL A 198 -27.31 -9.78 21.15
CA VAL A 198 -26.38 -10.89 20.95
C VAL A 198 -24.99 -10.48 21.43
N LEU A 199 -24.45 -11.16 22.44
CA LEU A 199 -23.10 -10.96 22.95
C LEU A 199 -22.16 -12.02 22.38
N HIS A 200 -21.12 -11.59 21.66
CA HIS A 200 -20.13 -12.47 21.05
C HIS A 200 -18.94 -12.62 21.98
N LEU A 201 -18.59 -13.87 22.34
CA LEU A 201 -17.46 -14.17 23.22
C LEU A 201 -16.63 -15.33 22.66
N PRO A 202 -15.30 -15.31 22.77
CA PRO A 202 -14.50 -16.48 22.45
C PRO A 202 -14.81 -17.62 23.43
N THR A 203 -14.67 -18.87 23.01
CA THR A 203 -14.89 -20.05 23.85
C THR A 203 -14.07 -20.04 25.15
N SER A 204 -12.94 -19.34 25.18
CA SER A 204 -12.06 -19.17 26.34
C SER A 204 -12.59 -18.17 27.39
N ARG A 205 -13.58 -17.33 27.05
CA ARG A 205 -14.07 -16.23 27.91
C ARG A 205 -15.59 -16.26 28.05
N ARG A 206 -16.12 -17.19 28.85
CA ARG A 206 -17.57 -17.27 29.11
C ARG A 206 -18.12 -16.07 29.88
N LEU A 207 -19.42 -15.80 29.72
CA LEU A 207 -20.14 -14.86 30.58
C LEU A 207 -20.31 -15.46 31.99
N LEU A 208 -19.83 -14.78 33.02
CA LEU A 208 -19.83 -15.31 34.40
C LEU A 208 -21.20 -15.30 35.07
N THR A 209 -22.02 -14.30 34.77
CA THR A 209 -23.38 -14.17 35.32
C THR A 209 -24.36 -14.11 34.16
N PRO A 210 -25.15 -15.16 33.92
CA PRO A 210 -26.20 -15.15 32.90
C PRO A 210 -27.13 -13.95 33.08
N ARG A 211 -27.50 -13.30 31.98
CA ARG A 211 -28.35 -12.12 31.95
C ARG A 211 -29.57 -12.40 31.08
N ASN A 212 -30.76 -12.27 31.65
CA ASN A 212 -32.00 -12.43 30.89
C ASN A 212 -32.07 -11.40 29.74
N GLY A 213 -32.36 -11.89 28.53
CA GLY A 213 -32.46 -11.07 27.32
C GLY A 213 -31.11 -10.67 26.69
N ILE A 214 -30.03 -11.38 27.00
CA ILE A 214 -28.76 -11.35 26.25
C ILE A 214 -28.45 -12.77 25.80
N ASP A 215 -28.43 -12.98 24.49
CA ASP A 215 -28.05 -14.25 23.88
C ASP A 215 -26.53 -14.27 23.71
N VAL A 216 -25.87 -15.27 24.29
CA VAL A 216 -24.42 -15.42 24.13
C VAL A 216 -24.13 -16.35 22.97
N VAL A 217 -23.38 -15.85 21.99
CA VAL A 217 -22.85 -16.64 20.87
C VAL A 217 -21.36 -16.83 21.10
N THR A 218 -20.91 -18.08 21.02
CA THR A 218 -19.49 -18.41 21.15
C THR A 218 -18.81 -18.45 19.78
N ARG A 219 -17.63 -17.84 19.71
CA ARG A 219 -16.74 -17.90 18.55
C ARG A 219 -15.42 -18.60 18.89
N ALA A 220 -14.68 -18.98 17.85
CA ALA A 220 -13.34 -19.53 18.04
C ALA A 220 -12.42 -18.50 18.70
N GLN A 221 -11.41 -18.98 19.42
CA GLN A 221 -10.33 -18.13 19.89
C GLN A 221 -9.47 -17.71 18.71
N GLN A 222 -8.97 -16.48 18.74
CA GLN A 222 -8.00 -15.99 17.76
C GLN A 222 -6.74 -16.85 17.81
N THR A 223 -6.23 -17.22 16.64
CA THR A 223 -5.04 -18.07 16.50
C THR A 223 -3.78 -17.42 17.02
N GLN A 224 -3.74 -16.08 17.05
CA GLN A 224 -2.67 -15.31 17.66
C GLN A 224 -3.18 -14.02 18.30
N ARG A 225 -2.33 -13.41 19.12
CA ARG A 225 -2.59 -12.08 19.65
C ARG A 225 -2.41 -11.06 18.54
N TRP A 226 -3.49 -10.41 18.13
CA TRP A 226 -3.45 -9.24 17.28
C TRP A 226 -3.45 -7.97 18.13
N ASP A 227 -2.38 -7.20 18.01
CA ASP A 227 -2.24 -5.85 18.55
C ASP A 227 -1.26 -5.03 17.71
N PHE A 228 -1.13 -3.73 18.02
CA PHE A 228 -0.27 -2.83 17.27
C PHE A 228 1.21 -3.27 17.29
N PRO A 229 1.83 -3.61 18.44
CA PRO A 229 3.17 -4.16 18.47
C PRO A 229 3.35 -5.42 17.61
N THR A 230 2.34 -6.30 17.56
CA THR A 230 2.40 -7.52 16.74
C THR A 230 2.46 -7.19 15.25
N VAL A 231 1.58 -6.30 14.75
CA VAL A 231 1.62 -5.93 13.33
C VAL A 231 2.87 -5.13 12.98
N VAL A 232 3.39 -4.28 13.87
CA VAL A 232 4.69 -3.61 13.70
C VAL A 232 5.81 -4.64 13.59
N ALA A 233 5.88 -5.61 14.50
CA ALA A 233 6.92 -6.64 14.46
C ALA A 233 6.81 -7.55 13.23
N ILE A 234 5.60 -7.82 12.73
CA ILE A 234 5.41 -8.53 11.46
C ILE A 234 5.91 -7.65 10.31
N HIS A 235 5.49 -6.39 10.26
CA HIS A 235 5.86 -5.44 9.21
C HIS A 235 7.37 -5.15 9.17
N GLU A 236 8.05 -5.10 10.31
CA GLU A 236 9.51 -4.94 10.38
C GLU A 236 10.27 -6.19 9.93
N LYS A 237 9.69 -7.39 10.10
CA LYS A 237 10.29 -8.67 9.71
C LYS A 237 9.96 -9.09 8.29
N SER A 238 8.80 -8.69 7.77
CA SER A 238 8.56 -8.72 6.35
C SER A 238 9.59 -7.78 5.77
N ASP A 239 10.60 -8.34 5.12
CA ASP A 239 11.49 -7.55 4.28
C ASP A 239 10.55 -6.67 3.44
N PRO A 240 10.60 -5.32 3.56
CA PRO A 240 10.22 -4.57 2.37
C PRO A 240 11.08 -5.22 1.27
N PRO A 241 10.55 -5.48 0.05
CA PRO A 241 11.49 -5.69 -1.04
C PRO A 241 12.54 -4.61 -0.87
N PRO A 242 13.83 -4.96 -0.84
CA PRO A 242 14.82 -4.00 -0.43
C PRO A 242 14.58 -2.72 -1.23
N LEU A 243 15.08 -1.57 -0.78
CA LEU A 243 15.20 -0.38 -1.65
C LEU A 243 16.06 -0.63 -2.94
N TRP A 244 16.31 -1.90 -3.23
CA TRP A 244 17.12 -2.64 -4.15
C TRP A 244 16.23 -3.81 -4.55
N THR A 245 15.45 -3.68 -5.62
CA THR A 245 15.17 -4.84 -6.47
C THR A 245 16.54 -5.50 -6.70
N GLU A 246 16.67 -6.84 -6.65
CA GLU A 246 17.92 -7.43 -7.16
C GLU A 246 18.11 -6.84 -8.56
N PRO A 247 19.24 -6.15 -8.83
CA PRO A 247 19.35 -5.37 -10.05
C PRO A 247 19.06 -6.27 -11.25
N ASP A 248 18.01 -5.97 -12.00
CA ASP A 248 17.67 -6.74 -13.19
C ASP A 248 18.71 -6.50 -14.30
N ALA A 249 19.54 -5.47 -14.11
CA ALA A 249 20.65 -5.10 -14.96
C ALA A 249 21.88 -4.60 -14.18
N LEU A 250 22.61 -5.51 -13.52
CA LEU A 250 23.92 -5.19 -12.94
C LEU A 250 24.90 -4.64 -13.99
N SER A 251 25.49 -3.49 -13.68
CA SER A 251 26.54 -2.84 -14.47
C SER A 251 27.56 -2.10 -13.59
N LEU A 252 28.60 -1.51 -14.19
CA LEU A 252 29.65 -0.78 -13.47
C LEU A 252 29.13 0.49 -12.75
N THR A 253 27.98 1.03 -13.14
CA THR A 253 27.39 2.25 -12.57
C THR A 253 26.43 1.96 -11.41
N THR A 254 25.99 0.72 -11.24
CA THR A 254 24.94 0.34 -10.28
C THR A 254 25.31 0.80 -8.88
N HIS A 255 24.48 1.67 -8.29
CA HIS A 255 24.61 2.25 -6.96
C HIS A 255 25.88 3.07 -6.68
N LYS A 256 26.59 3.43 -7.74
CA LYS A 256 27.69 4.37 -7.65
C LYS A 256 27.17 5.79 -7.37
N PRO A 257 27.96 6.65 -6.71
CA PRO A 257 27.55 8.04 -6.44
C PRO A 257 27.12 8.77 -7.71
N ALA A 258 25.87 9.24 -7.74
CA ALA A 258 25.30 9.95 -8.87
C ALA A 258 24.88 11.38 -8.49
N THR A 259 25.10 12.32 -9.40
CA THR A 259 24.70 13.73 -9.28
C THR A 259 24.04 14.20 -10.57
N CYS A 260 23.37 15.35 -10.52
CA CYS A 260 22.71 15.94 -11.68
C CYS A 260 22.71 17.47 -11.59
N SER A 261 22.46 18.15 -12.69
CA SER A 261 22.29 19.61 -12.72
C SER A 261 21.01 20.07 -12.03
N SER A 262 19.94 19.30 -12.19
CA SER A 262 18.62 19.57 -11.65
C SER A 262 17.80 18.28 -11.55
N SER A 263 16.87 18.23 -10.61
CA SER A 263 15.91 17.13 -10.47
C SER A 263 14.59 17.60 -9.86
N LEU A 264 13.52 16.90 -10.17
CA LEU A 264 12.29 16.93 -9.38
C LEU A 264 12.52 16.17 -8.07
N GLU A 265 11.90 16.62 -6.98
CA GLU A 265 12.11 16.08 -5.63
C GLU A 265 11.88 14.56 -5.54
N ALA A 266 10.84 14.06 -6.21
CA ALA A 266 10.50 12.64 -6.23
C ALA A 266 11.40 11.78 -7.14
N PHE A 267 12.26 12.39 -7.96
CA PHE A 267 13.01 11.71 -9.02
C PHE A 267 14.51 12.05 -9.00
N PRO A 268 15.22 11.73 -7.90
CA PRO A 268 16.62 12.10 -7.70
C PRO A 268 17.57 11.35 -8.65
N ALA A 269 18.81 11.83 -8.75
CA ALA A 269 19.84 11.26 -9.64
C ALA A 269 20.08 9.76 -9.43
N GLY A 270 20.04 9.27 -8.18
CA GLY A 270 20.31 7.86 -7.86
C GLY A 270 19.33 6.86 -8.48
N LEU A 271 18.15 7.30 -8.94
CA LEU A 271 17.20 6.40 -9.62
C LEU A 271 17.64 6.02 -11.04
N ALA A 272 18.60 6.72 -11.65
CA ALA A 272 19.09 6.36 -12.99
C ALA A 272 20.25 5.36 -12.95
N ASN A 273 20.62 4.85 -11.78
CA ASN A 273 21.60 3.79 -11.62
C ASN A 273 21.27 2.87 -10.43
N ASP A 274 19.97 2.70 -10.14
CA ASP A 274 19.50 1.85 -9.05
C ASP A 274 19.34 0.38 -9.48
N GLY A 275 19.62 0.07 -10.75
CA GLY A 275 19.63 -1.29 -11.25
C GLY A 275 18.25 -1.84 -11.60
N ASP A 276 17.20 -1.00 -11.64
CA ASP A 276 15.83 -1.38 -12.02
C ASP A 276 15.48 -0.86 -13.42
N ALA A 277 16.18 -1.38 -14.44
CA ALA A 277 15.96 -1.00 -15.82
C ALA A 277 14.58 -1.44 -16.34
N ALA A 278 13.92 -2.40 -15.67
CA ALA A 278 12.59 -2.92 -15.99
C ALA A 278 11.42 -2.04 -15.60
N ASN A 279 11.63 -1.07 -14.71
CA ASN A 279 10.55 -0.29 -14.14
C ASN A 279 10.52 1.12 -14.74
N ALA A 280 9.61 1.34 -15.68
CA ALA A 280 9.46 2.64 -16.34
C ALA A 280 9.01 3.77 -15.39
N ASP A 281 8.59 3.47 -14.16
CA ASP A 281 8.18 4.46 -13.15
C ASP A 281 9.30 4.82 -12.16
N ARG A 282 10.49 4.20 -12.30
CA ARG A 282 11.70 4.54 -11.56
C ARG A 282 12.70 5.19 -12.52
N TYR A 283 12.97 6.47 -12.29
CA TYR A 283 13.88 7.23 -13.14
C TYR A 283 14.34 8.50 -12.44
N TRP A 284 15.52 8.99 -12.80
CA TRP A 284 15.83 10.41 -12.60
C TRP A 284 14.97 11.26 -13.53
N ALA A 285 14.43 12.38 -13.02
CA ALA A 285 13.72 13.34 -13.86
C ALA A 285 13.96 14.79 -13.49
N THR A 286 13.90 15.64 -14.52
CA THR A 286 13.86 17.10 -14.39
C THR A 286 12.96 17.71 -15.46
N ASP A 287 12.50 18.94 -15.25
CA ASP A 287 11.73 19.72 -16.23
C ASP A 287 12.55 20.97 -16.59
N VAL A 288 12.92 21.08 -17.87
CA VAL A 288 13.84 22.13 -18.34
C VAL A 288 13.28 23.55 -18.22
N GLU A 289 11.95 23.70 -18.27
CA GLU A 289 11.30 25.00 -18.12
C GLU A 289 11.15 25.37 -16.65
N ARG A 290 10.63 24.44 -15.84
CA ARG A 290 10.44 24.63 -14.40
C ARG A 290 11.76 24.89 -13.67
N MET A 291 12.82 24.20 -14.07
CA MET A 291 14.14 24.31 -13.45
C MET A 291 15.03 25.36 -14.12
N SER A 292 14.59 25.96 -15.23
CA SER A 292 15.40 26.88 -16.05
C SER A 292 16.77 26.28 -16.45
N ASP A 293 16.77 24.98 -16.73
CA ASP A 293 17.96 24.20 -17.08
C ASP A 293 17.86 23.72 -18.54
N ALA A 294 18.45 24.50 -19.45
CA ALA A 294 18.33 24.24 -20.89
C ALA A 294 19.12 23.01 -21.37
N LYS A 295 20.07 22.50 -20.57
CA LYS A 295 20.94 21.38 -20.91
C LYS A 295 21.16 20.49 -19.68
N PRO A 296 20.11 19.83 -19.19
CA PRO A 296 20.22 19.06 -17.97
C PRO A 296 21.10 17.84 -18.19
N TRP A 297 21.91 17.56 -17.18
CA TRP A 297 22.83 16.44 -17.18
C TRP A 297 22.67 15.58 -15.93
N TRP A 298 22.96 14.30 -16.11
CA TRP A 298 23.14 13.31 -15.06
C TRP A 298 24.57 12.78 -15.12
N GLN A 299 25.18 12.52 -13.98
CA GLN A 299 26.56 12.07 -13.87
C GLN A 299 26.72 11.00 -12.80
N VAL A 300 27.60 10.04 -13.04
CA VAL A 300 28.03 9.04 -12.05
C VAL A 300 29.55 9.06 -11.86
N ASP A 301 30.00 8.93 -10.62
CA ASP A 301 31.39 8.68 -10.23
C ASP A 301 31.58 7.17 -9.98
N LEU A 302 32.38 6.50 -10.80
CA LEU A 302 32.76 5.09 -10.62
C LEU A 302 33.71 4.88 -9.42
N GLU A 303 34.09 5.97 -8.74
CA GLU A 303 34.95 6.08 -7.55
C GLU A 303 36.44 5.83 -7.85
N GLU A 304 36.73 4.94 -8.79
CA GLU A 304 38.06 4.64 -9.29
C GLU A 304 38.13 4.64 -10.83
N ALA A 305 39.34 4.67 -11.39
CA ALA A 305 39.52 4.56 -12.83
C ALA A 305 39.21 3.13 -13.30
N THR A 306 38.08 2.96 -13.99
CA THR A 306 37.57 1.68 -14.49
C THR A 306 37.60 1.65 -16.02
N VAL A 307 37.94 0.51 -16.62
CA VAL A 307 37.85 0.37 -18.08
C VAL A 307 36.39 0.29 -18.52
N VAL A 308 35.96 1.17 -19.43
CA VAL A 308 34.62 1.19 -20.00
C VAL A 308 34.71 1.23 -21.53
N GLY A 309 33.95 0.38 -22.21
CA GLY A 309 33.82 0.32 -23.68
C GLY A 309 32.39 0.45 -24.20
N ARG A 310 31.41 0.30 -23.32
CA ARG A 310 29.98 0.39 -23.65
C ARG A 310 29.19 1.08 -22.56
N VAL A 311 28.32 1.99 -22.98
CA VAL A 311 27.29 2.60 -22.15
C VAL A 311 25.92 2.30 -22.76
N VAL A 312 24.94 1.90 -21.95
CA VAL A 312 23.55 1.74 -22.35
C VAL A 312 22.72 2.79 -21.61
N VAL A 313 22.02 3.63 -22.36
CA VAL A 313 21.16 4.68 -21.80
C VAL A 313 19.69 4.25 -21.98
N VAL A 314 18.99 4.00 -20.89
CA VAL A 314 17.57 3.66 -20.87
C VAL A 314 16.79 4.91 -20.46
N CYS A 315 16.13 5.54 -21.41
CA CYS A 315 15.20 6.64 -21.11
C CYS A 315 13.80 6.08 -20.84
N TYR A 316 12.91 6.88 -20.25
CA TYR A 316 11.51 6.49 -20.02
C TYR A 316 10.87 5.88 -21.27
N TYR A 317 10.21 4.73 -21.12
CA TYR A 317 9.65 3.94 -22.22
C TYR A 317 8.20 3.50 -21.98
N GLY A 318 7.47 4.16 -21.08
CA GLY A 318 6.04 3.89 -20.85
C GLY A 318 5.12 4.32 -22.01
N ASP A 319 5.65 4.99 -23.02
CA ASP A 319 4.96 5.35 -24.27
C ASP A 319 5.92 5.41 -25.48
N ASN A 320 5.47 5.94 -26.62
CA ASN A 320 6.22 5.98 -27.88
C ASN A 320 7.17 7.18 -28.04
N ARG A 321 7.56 7.86 -26.94
CA ARG A 321 8.46 9.02 -27.02
C ARG A 321 9.89 8.64 -27.41
N SER A 322 10.64 9.63 -27.89
CA SER A 322 12.07 9.52 -28.22
C SER A 322 12.87 10.60 -27.49
N TYR A 323 14.16 10.31 -27.26
CA TYR A 323 15.08 11.19 -26.54
C TYR A 323 16.32 11.49 -27.36
N GLY A 324 16.77 12.74 -27.31
CA GLY A 324 18.11 13.14 -27.76
C GLY A 324 19.04 13.29 -26.56
N PHE A 325 20.30 12.85 -26.69
CA PHE A 325 21.30 12.96 -25.63
C PHE A 325 22.73 12.80 -26.16
N THR A 326 23.71 13.19 -25.34
CA THR A 326 25.13 12.87 -25.53
C THR A 326 25.65 12.07 -24.34
N VAL A 327 26.71 11.29 -24.57
CA VAL A 327 27.46 10.58 -23.52
C VAL A 327 28.90 11.05 -23.54
N GLU A 328 29.37 11.49 -22.39
CA GLU A 328 30.73 11.98 -22.18
C GLU A 328 31.41 11.18 -21.06
N THR A 329 32.72 10.98 -21.16
CA THR A 329 33.53 10.28 -20.14
C THR A 329 34.71 11.13 -19.68
N SER A 330 35.10 11.00 -18.41
CA SER A 330 36.24 11.73 -17.85
C SER A 330 37.00 10.89 -16.81
N LEU A 331 38.29 11.17 -16.63
CA LEU A 331 39.08 10.68 -15.49
C LEU A 331 39.12 11.68 -14.33
N THR A 332 38.98 12.97 -14.62
CA THR A 332 39.22 14.07 -13.67
C THR A 332 37.93 14.76 -13.22
N GLY A 333 36.90 14.75 -14.07
CA GLY A 333 35.66 15.51 -13.87
C GLY A 333 35.69 16.91 -14.49
N ASP A 334 36.87 17.36 -14.96
CA ASP A 334 37.08 18.68 -15.57
C ASP A 334 37.17 18.60 -17.10
N ASP A 335 37.90 17.60 -17.62
CA ASP A 335 38.07 17.36 -19.06
C ASP A 335 37.19 16.20 -19.52
N TRP A 336 36.37 16.43 -20.54
CA TRP A 336 35.34 15.48 -20.97
C TRP A 336 35.52 15.07 -22.44
N ASP A 337 35.56 13.77 -22.67
CA ASP A 337 35.57 13.18 -24.00
C ASP A 337 34.14 12.82 -24.42
N LEU A 338 33.66 13.36 -25.55
CA LEU A 338 32.40 12.94 -26.16
C LEU A 338 32.58 11.54 -26.79
N VAL A 339 31.93 10.53 -26.22
CA VAL A 339 32.03 9.12 -26.68
C VAL A 339 30.81 8.65 -27.46
N ALA A 340 29.68 9.34 -27.34
CA ALA A 340 28.51 9.13 -28.20
C ALA A 340 27.66 10.40 -28.33
N ASP A 341 27.25 10.70 -29.57
CA ASP A 341 26.30 11.77 -29.87
C ASP A 341 25.02 11.18 -30.47
N ARG A 342 23.92 11.35 -29.74
CA ARG A 342 22.55 11.00 -30.15
C ARG A 342 21.64 12.21 -30.01
N GLY A 343 22.18 13.43 -30.15
CA GLY A 343 21.45 14.67 -29.93
C GLY A 343 20.23 14.84 -30.86
N GLU A 344 20.30 14.29 -32.07
CA GLU A 344 19.23 14.30 -33.06
C GLU A 344 18.45 12.97 -33.15
N ASN A 345 18.60 12.08 -32.16
CA ASN A 345 17.89 10.80 -32.17
C ASN A 345 16.37 11.00 -32.22
N ARG A 346 15.72 10.16 -33.04
CA ARG A 346 14.25 10.09 -33.19
C ARG A 346 13.72 8.67 -33.01
N ALA A 347 14.60 7.68 -32.77
CA ALA A 347 14.16 6.32 -32.50
C ALA A 347 13.38 6.29 -31.17
N PRO A 348 12.27 5.52 -31.09
CA PRO A 348 11.51 5.37 -29.85
C PRO A 348 12.37 4.83 -28.71
N SER A 349 12.08 5.30 -27.49
CA SER A 349 12.66 4.73 -26.28
C SER A 349 12.07 3.35 -26.03
N THR A 350 12.91 2.40 -25.63
CA THR A 350 12.47 1.04 -25.30
C THR A 350 13.21 0.56 -24.07
N LYS A 351 12.69 -0.48 -23.41
CA LYS A 351 13.35 -1.14 -22.28
C LYS A 351 14.78 -1.64 -22.59
N ALA A 352 15.10 -1.91 -23.86
CA ALA A 352 16.45 -2.32 -24.26
C ALA A 352 17.49 -1.16 -24.18
N GLY A 353 17.01 0.08 -24.11
CA GLY A 353 17.85 1.27 -24.11
C GLY A 353 18.59 1.51 -25.42
N TYR A 354 19.41 2.55 -25.41
CA TYR A 354 20.28 2.94 -26.51
C TYR A 354 21.70 2.49 -26.19
N THR A 355 22.21 1.54 -26.96
CA THR A 355 23.62 1.10 -26.83
C THR A 355 24.56 2.10 -27.51
N CYS A 356 25.58 2.52 -26.77
CA CYS A 356 26.67 3.39 -27.19
C CYS A 356 27.99 2.65 -26.99
N ARG A 357 28.71 2.34 -28.07
CA ARG A 357 30.01 1.63 -28.02
C ARG A 357 31.13 2.56 -28.46
N PHE A 358 32.27 2.46 -27.80
CA PHE A 358 33.49 3.21 -28.09
C PHE A 358 34.72 2.37 -27.73
N GLY A 359 35.91 2.81 -28.14
CA GLY A 359 37.14 2.10 -27.80
C GLY A 359 37.34 2.04 -26.27
N PRO A 360 37.50 0.84 -25.67
CA PRO A 360 37.66 0.69 -24.22
C PRO A 360 38.77 1.59 -23.66
N ARG A 361 38.45 2.35 -22.61
CA ARG A 361 39.36 3.33 -22.02
C ARG A 361 39.16 3.44 -20.51
N PRO A 362 40.17 3.90 -19.76
CA PRO A 362 39.99 4.25 -18.35
C PRO A 362 39.02 5.43 -18.20
N VAL A 363 37.99 5.27 -17.38
CA VAL A 363 36.93 6.24 -17.08
C VAL A 363 36.71 6.25 -15.57
N ARG A 364 36.52 7.42 -14.98
CA ARG A 364 36.02 7.56 -13.62
C ARG A 364 34.63 8.16 -13.59
N TYR A 365 34.35 9.12 -14.47
CA TYR A 365 33.05 9.77 -14.54
C TYR A 365 32.39 9.53 -15.88
N ILE A 366 31.09 9.28 -15.85
CA ILE A 366 30.22 9.23 -17.04
C ILE A 366 29.16 10.31 -16.88
N ARG A 367 28.93 11.10 -17.92
CA ARG A 367 27.90 12.12 -17.96
C ARG A 367 26.98 11.90 -19.15
N VAL A 368 25.67 11.97 -18.91
CA VAL A 368 24.63 11.95 -19.93
C VAL A 368 23.93 13.31 -19.92
N THR A 369 24.01 14.04 -21.03
CA THR A 369 23.34 15.33 -21.21
C THR A 369 22.14 15.14 -22.13
N GLN A 370 20.91 15.38 -21.65
CA GLN A 370 19.72 15.19 -22.50
C GLN A 370 19.39 16.44 -23.30
N THR A 371 19.45 16.34 -24.63
CA THR A 371 19.24 17.45 -25.57
C THR A 371 17.77 17.60 -25.99
N GLY A 372 16.94 16.57 -25.85
CA GLY A 372 15.54 16.64 -26.27
C GLY A 372 14.67 15.47 -25.81
N ASN A 373 13.36 15.71 -25.80
CA ASN A 373 12.29 14.74 -25.57
C ASN A 373 11.13 15.10 -26.52
N SER A 374 10.60 14.11 -27.25
CA SER A 374 9.55 14.36 -28.24
C SER A 374 8.15 14.56 -27.66
N ALA A 375 7.91 14.27 -26.38
CA ALA A 375 6.58 14.32 -25.77
C ALA A 375 6.32 15.57 -24.92
N ASN A 376 7.34 16.07 -24.20
CA ASN A 376 7.20 17.19 -23.26
C ASN A 376 8.56 17.81 -22.89
N THR A 377 8.51 18.78 -21.97
CA THR A 377 9.65 19.51 -21.39
C THR A 377 10.49 18.68 -20.42
N GLY A 378 9.99 17.53 -19.98
CA GLY A 378 10.69 16.67 -19.03
C GLY A 378 11.88 15.94 -19.66
N ARG A 379 12.83 15.55 -18.81
CA ARG A 379 14.01 14.73 -19.11
C ARG A 379 14.02 13.58 -18.14
N HIS A 380 14.25 12.37 -18.66
CA HIS A 380 14.02 11.15 -17.90
C HIS A 380 15.07 10.09 -18.25
N LEU A 381 15.73 9.54 -17.24
CA LEU A 381 16.64 8.39 -17.35
C LEU A 381 16.18 7.32 -16.37
N VAL A 382 15.71 6.19 -16.89
CA VAL A 382 15.36 5.01 -16.10
C VAL A 382 16.64 4.35 -15.60
N GLU A 383 17.61 4.12 -16.48
CA GLU A 383 18.88 3.48 -16.10
C GLU A 383 20.01 3.92 -17.04
N VAL A 384 21.21 4.13 -16.52
CA VAL A 384 22.44 4.34 -17.29
C VAL A 384 23.46 3.31 -16.85
N MET A 385 23.74 2.34 -17.72
CA MET A 385 24.61 1.21 -17.43
C MET A 385 25.93 1.34 -18.16
N ALA A 386 27.04 0.96 -17.51
CA ALA A 386 28.36 0.88 -18.15
C ALA A 386 28.98 -0.51 -18.05
N PHE A 387 29.72 -0.90 -19.09
CA PHE A 387 30.38 -2.20 -19.21
C PHE A 387 31.79 -2.03 -19.78
N ALA A 388 32.70 -2.94 -19.42
CA ALA A 388 34.10 -2.90 -19.84
C ALA A 388 34.33 -3.23 -21.33
N GLU A 389 33.36 -3.90 -21.96
CA GLU A 389 33.42 -4.47 -23.32
C GLU A 389 32.87 -3.58 -24.45
#